data_AF-A0A8T7FKZ0-F1
#
_entry.id   AF-A0A8T7FKZ0-F1
#
_cell.length_a   1.000
_cell.length_b   1.000
_cell.length_c   1.000
_cell.angle_alpha   90.00
_cell.angle_beta   90.00
_cell.angle_gamma   90.00
#
_symmetry.space_group_name_H-M   'P 1'
#
loop_
_entity.id
_entity.type
_entity.pdbx_description
1 polymer ?
#
loop_
_entity_poly.entity_id
_entity_poly.type
_entity_poly.pdbx_seq_one_letter_code
_entity_poly.pdbx_strand_id
1 'polypeptide(L)'
;MFKNLTAAVIVQKGLLIESENLYLAIPQNHFGGSHLWTRAFRLSFGMDVEAGVPAWRTRGLASLDLYEQTALLFKDIIPEKHRQVIGNTLQLIATFKTKDEQR
;
A
#
# COMPACT_ATOMS: atom_id res chain seq x y z
N MET A 1 -15.61 17.39 -17.45
CA MET A 1 -15.20 17.28 -18.86
C MET A 1 -13.78 17.79 -19.11
N PHE A 2 -13.44 19.03 -18.74
CA PHE A 2 -12.10 19.62 -18.97
C PHE A 2 -10.94 18.89 -18.26
N LYS A 3 -11.10 18.50 -16.99
CA LYS A 3 -10.06 17.80 -16.20
C LYS A 3 -9.52 16.52 -16.85
N ASN A 4 -10.37 15.79 -17.56
CA ASN A 4 -10.00 14.52 -18.19
C ASN A 4 -9.15 14.72 -19.45
N LEU A 5 -9.39 15.81 -20.19
CA LEU A 5 -8.56 16.18 -21.35
C LEU A 5 -7.17 16.65 -20.91
N THR A 6 -7.12 17.45 -19.83
CA THR A 6 -5.85 17.88 -19.22
C THR A 6 -5.03 16.69 -18.72
N ALA A 7 -5.67 15.74 -18.02
CA ALA A 7 -5.03 14.52 -17.56
C ALA A 7 -4.49 13.66 -18.72
N ALA A 8 -5.27 13.51 -19.81
CA ALA A 8 -4.82 12.78 -20.98
C ALA A 8 -3.57 13.41 -21.63
N VAL A 9 -3.52 14.74 -21.75
CA VAL A 9 -2.34 15.44 -22.30
C VAL A 9 -1.12 15.26 -21.40
N ILE A 10 -1.28 15.40 -20.08
CA ILE A 10 -0.21 15.22 -19.09
C ILE A 10 0.41 13.82 -19.21
N VAL A 11 -0.44 12.78 -19.22
CA VAL A 11 -0.01 11.38 -19.35
C VAL A 11 0.69 11.14 -20.70
N GLN A 12 0.09 11.56 -21.81
CA GLN A 12 0.64 11.33 -23.16
C GLN A 12 1.94 12.09 -23.42
N LYS A 13 2.18 13.20 -22.70
CA LYS A 13 3.42 13.98 -22.79
C LYS A 13 4.48 13.56 -21.77
N GLY A 14 4.22 12.54 -20.96
CA GLY A 14 5.14 12.09 -19.91
C GLY A 14 5.42 13.17 -18.86
N LEU A 15 4.51 14.13 -18.69
CA LEU A 15 4.64 15.17 -17.68
C LEU A 15 4.29 14.54 -16.33
N LEU A 16 5.27 14.52 -15.41
CA LEU A 16 5.00 14.05 -14.06
C LEU A 16 4.02 15.01 -13.38
N ILE A 17 2.91 14.47 -12.88
CA ILE A 17 2.04 15.19 -11.96
C ILE A 17 2.82 15.35 -10.66
N GLU A 18 3.38 16.53 -10.43
CA GLU A 18 4.18 16.80 -9.22
C GLU A 18 3.35 16.63 -7.95
N SER A 19 2.08 17.04 -7.95
CA SER A 19 1.24 17.02 -6.74
C SER A 19 0.92 15.62 -6.24
N GLU A 20 0.66 14.67 -7.14
CA GLU A 20 0.34 13.29 -6.77
C GLU A 20 1.58 12.54 -6.30
N ASN A 21 2.71 12.71 -7.01
CA ASN A 21 3.98 12.13 -6.58
C ASN A 21 4.46 12.73 -5.26
N LEU A 22 4.26 14.03 -5.05
CA LEU A 22 4.54 14.70 -3.78
C LEU A 22 3.65 14.15 -2.66
N TYR A 23 2.35 13.99 -2.90
CA TYR A 23 1.44 13.39 -1.93
C TYR A 23 1.86 11.99 -1.50
N LEU A 24 2.29 11.14 -2.44
CA LEU A 24 2.80 9.80 -2.14
C LEU A 24 4.19 9.83 -1.46
N ALA A 25 4.99 10.88 -1.69
CA ALA A 25 6.31 11.05 -1.07
C ALA A 25 6.21 11.52 0.39
N ILE A 26 5.20 12.30 0.76
CA ILE A 26 5.00 12.81 2.13
C ILE A 26 5.07 11.71 3.20
N PRO A 27 4.27 10.63 3.13
CA PRO A 27 4.32 9.58 4.17
C PRO A 27 5.64 8.81 4.14
N GLN A 28 6.26 8.62 2.96
CA GLN A 28 7.58 7.98 2.86
C GLN A 28 8.68 8.82 3.54
N ASN A 29 8.62 10.15 3.39
CA ASN A 29 9.53 11.08 4.04
C ASN A 29 9.28 11.18 5.55
N HIS A 30 8.00 11.07 5.98
CA HIS A 30 7.63 11.13 7.38
C HIS A 30 8.04 9.88 8.16
N PHE A 31 7.73 8.69 7.65
CA PHE A 31 8.04 7.42 8.32
C PHE A 31 9.47 6.93 8.03
N GLY A 32 10.08 7.39 6.95
CA GLY A 32 11.39 6.94 6.48
C GLY A 32 11.33 5.63 5.68
N GLY A 33 12.39 5.38 4.91
CA GLY A 33 12.47 4.22 3.99
C GLY A 33 12.53 2.85 4.66
N SER A 34 13.02 2.76 5.90
CA SER A 34 13.15 1.51 6.65
C SER A 34 11.88 1.11 7.42
N HIS A 35 10.87 1.99 7.48
CA HIS A 35 9.64 1.70 8.21
C HIS A 35 8.81 0.63 7.48
N LEU A 36 8.25 -0.32 8.23
CA LEU A 36 7.52 -1.47 7.68
C LEU A 36 6.34 -1.05 6.80
N TRP A 37 5.60 -0.01 7.22
CA TRP A 37 4.54 0.58 6.39
C TRP A 37 5.08 1.12 5.06
N THR A 38 6.22 1.83 5.07
CA THR A 38 6.84 2.38 3.86
C THR A 38 7.28 1.27 2.91
N ARG A 39 7.90 0.21 3.43
CA ARG A 39 8.28 -0.97 2.64
C ARG A 39 7.06 -1.63 2.01
N ALA A 40 6.02 -1.89 2.80
CA ALA A 40 4.77 -2.51 2.31
C ALA A 40 4.12 -1.65 1.22
N PHE A 41 4.05 -0.34 1.42
CA PHE A 41 3.52 0.61 0.44
C PHE A 41 4.29 0.57 -0.88
N ARG A 42 5.62 0.65 -0.83
CA ARG A 42 6.46 0.66 -2.03
C ARG A 42 6.38 -0.64 -2.82
N LEU A 43 6.35 -1.79 -2.13
CA LEU A 43 6.18 -3.10 -2.76
C LEU A 43 4.77 -3.27 -3.33
N SER A 44 3.71 -2.85 -2.63
CA SER A 44 2.33 -2.94 -3.13
C SER A 44 2.09 -2.06 -4.34
N PHE A 45 2.67 -0.85 -4.35
CA PHE A 45 2.60 0.09 -5.46
C PHE A 45 3.49 -0.32 -6.64
N GLY A 46 4.43 -1.25 -6.42
CA GLY A 46 5.39 -1.70 -7.42
C GLY A 46 6.53 -0.72 -7.68
N MET A 47 6.83 0.16 -6.72
CA MET A 47 8.04 0.99 -6.73
C MET A 47 9.30 0.16 -6.46
N ASP A 48 9.17 -0.85 -5.59
CA ASP A 48 10.20 -1.83 -5.30
C ASP A 48 9.76 -3.20 -5.83
N VAL A 49 10.74 -4.05 -6.16
CA VAL A 49 10.51 -5.39 -6.71
C VAL A 49 11.42 -6.39 -6.02
N GLU A 50 10.89 -7.57 -5.69
CA GLU A 50 11.68 -8.65 -5.12
C GLU A 50 12.20 -9.55 -6.25
N ALA A 51 13.51 -9.75 -6.31
CA ALA A 51 14.13 -10.58 -7.33
C ALA A 51 13.69 -12.04 -7.21
N GLY A 52 13.33 -12.67 -8.32
CA GLY A 52 12.95 -14.09 -8.36
C GLY A 52 11.50 -14.39 -7.96
N VAL A 53 10.70 -13.38 -7.58
CA VAL A 53 9.27 -13.56 -7.26
C VAL A 53 8.43 -12.86 -8.34
N PRO A 54 7.36 -13.49 -8.86
CA PRO A 54 6.45 -12.82 -9.78
C PRO A 54 5.87 -11.55 -9.16
N ALA A 55 5.91 -10.43 -9.89
CA ALA A 55 5.51 -9.12 -9.38
C ALA A 55 4.08 -9.09 -8.81
N TRP A 56 3.15 -9.88 -9.37
CA TRP A 56 1.78 -9.97 -8.86
C TRP A 56 1.72 -10.57 -7.45
N ARG A 57 2.60 -11.54 -7.13
CA ARG A 57 2.65 -12.19 -5.81
C ARG A 57 3.21 -11.24 -4.77
N THR A 58 4.33 -10.59 -5.07
CA THR A 58 4.94 -9.56 -4.20
C THR A 58 3.95 -8.43 -3.91
N ARG A 59 3.28 -7.90 -4.94
CA ARG A 59 2.29 -6.82 -4.76
C ARG A 59 1.09 -7.28 -3.93
N GLY A 60 0.62 -8.50 -4.16
CA GLY A 60 -0.49 -9.09 -3.39
C GLY A 60 -0.17 -9.19 -1.91
N LEU A 61 0.95 -9.83 -1.56
CA LEU A 61 1.39 -9.99 -0.16
C LEU A 61 1.68 -8.64 0.50
N ALA A 62 2.38 -7.74 -0.19
CA ALA A 62 2.67 -6.40 0.32
C ALA A 62 1.40 -5.56 0.54
N SER A 63 0.34 -5.77 -0.24
CA SER A 63 -0.96 -5.11 0.00
C SER A 63 -1.61 -5.58 1.30
N LEU A 64 -1.44 -6.87 1.65
CA LEU A 64 -1.90 -7.39 2.93
C LEU A 64 -1.06 -6.83 4.10
N ASP A 65 0.26 -6.78 3.94
CA ASP A 65 1.16 -6.10 4.90
C ASP A 65 0.75 -4.64 5.10
N LEU A 66 0.46 -3.93 4.01
CA LEU A 66 0.07 -2.52 4.06
C LEU A 66 -1.22 -2.32 4.86
N TYR A 67 -2.21 -3.22 4.70
CA TYR A 67 -3.44 -3.20 5.50
C TYR A 67 -3.14 -3.38 6.99
N GLU A 68 -2.34 -4.39 7.35
CA GLU A 68 -1.95 -4.66 8.74
C GLU A 68 -1.21 -3.48 9.36
N GLN A 69 -0.20 -2.95 8.66
CA GLN A 69 0.57 -1.80 9.14
C GLN A 69 -0.29 -0.54 9.29
N THR A 70 -1.26 -0.34 8.39
CA THR A 70 -2.20 0.79 8.49
C THR A 70 -3.16 0.62 9.67
N ALA A 71 -3.67 -0.58 9.91
CA ALA A 71 -4.50 -0.88 11.07
C ALA A 71 -3.72 -0.66 12.38
N LEU A 72 -2.44 -1.04 12.42
CA LEU A 72 -1.57 -0.81 13.57
C LEU A 72 -1.29 0.68 13.81
N LEU A 73 -0.99 1.45 12.76
CA LEU A 73 -0.77 2.90 12.84
C LEU A 73 -1.98 3.64 13.42
N PHE A 74 -3.19 3.19 13.08
CA PHE A 74 -4.42 3.85 13.49
C PHE A 74 -5.13 3.19 14.67
N LYS A 75 -4.54 2.17 15.31
CA LYS A 75 -5.18 1.36 16.36
C LYS A 75 -5.85 2.21 17.45
N ASP A 76 -5.21 3.31 17.82
CA ASP A 76 -5.64 4.18 18.93
C ASP A 76 -6.70 5.21 18.52
N ILE A 77 -6.90 5.43 17.21
CA ILE A 77 -7.89 6.38 16.67
C ILE A 77 -9.07 5.70 15.96
N ILE A 78 -8.98 4.40 15.66
CA ILE A 78 -10.05 3.64 15.03
C ILE A 78 -11.26 3.57 15.98
N PRO A 79 -12.44 4.08 15.54
CA PRO A 79 -13.67 4.01 16.33
C PRO A 79 -14.10 2.57 16.60
N GLU A 80 -14.69 2.31 17.77
CA GLU A 80 -15.11 0.97 18.21
C GLU A 80 -15.98 0.25 17.17
N LYS A 81 -16.92 0.98 16.54
CA LYS A 81 -17.80 0.45 15.49
C LYS A 81 -17.09 -0.16 14.27
N HIS A 82 -15.82 0.17 14.05
CA HIS A 82 -15.02 -0.35 12.94
C HIS A 82 -14.04 -1.45 13.37
N ARG A 83 -13.78 -1.62 14.67
CA ARG A 83 -12.77 -2.54 15.19
C ARG A 83 -13.08 -4.01 14.89
N GLN A 84 -14.35 -4.40 14.99
CA GLN A 84 -14.76 -5.79 14.71
C GLN A 84 -14.43 -6.19 13.27
N VAL A 85 -14.76 -5.34 12.30
CA VAL A 85 -14.51 -5.63 10.88
C VAL A 85 -13.01 -5.70 10.61
N ILE A 86 -12.24 -4.73 11.11
CA ILE A 86 -10.79 -4.70 10.95
C ILE A 86 -10.15 -5.93 11.61
N GLY A 87 -10.56 -6.28 12.83
CA GLY A 87 -10.07 -7.46 13.54
C GLY A 87 -10.32 -8.76 12.78
N ASN A 88 -11.54 -8.94 12.25
CA ASN A 88 -11.87 -10.11 11.42
C ASN A 88 -11.00 -10.16 10.15
N THR A 89 -10.78 -9.02 9.50
CA THR A 89 -9.89 -8.95 8.31
C THR A 89 -8.46 -9.30 8.68
N LEU A 90 -7.91 -8.77 9.77
CA LEU A 90 -6.56 -9.10 10.23
C LEU A 90 -6.42 -10.60 10.53
N GLN A 91 -7.43 -11.22 11.14
CA GLN A 91 -7.45 -12.66 11.40
C GLN A 91 -7.45 -13.49 10.10
N LEU A 92 -8.22 -13.07 9.10
CA LEU A 92 -8.24 -13.72 7.78
C LEU A 92 -6.89 -13.59 7.08
N ILE A 93 -6.26 -12.41 7.12
CA ILE A 93 -4.94 -12.18 6.55
C ILE A 93 -3.90 -13.09 7.22
N ALA A 94 -3.87 -13.13 8.55
CA ALA A 94 -2.95 -13.97 9.30
C ALA A 94 -3.11 -15.45 8.92
N THR A 95 -4.35 -15.93 8.87
CA THR A 95 -4.67 -17.31 8.48
C THR A 95 -4.21 -17.63 7.06
N PHE A 96 -4.36 -16.68 6.13
CA PHE A 96 -3.93 -16.84 4.75
C PHE A 96 -2.39 -16.95 4.66
N LYS A 97 -1.65 -16.05 5.32
CA LYS A 97 -0.19 -16.03 5.29
C LYS A 97 0.42 -17.31 5.86
N THR A 98 -0.11 -17.82 6.98
CA THR A 98 0.34 -19.11 7.54
C THR A 98 0.18 -20.26 6.54
N LYS A 99 -0.88 -20.26 5.74
CA LYS A 99 -1.10 -21.28 4.69
C LYS A 99 -0.19 -21.09 3.48
N ASP A 100 0.15 -19.85 3.13
CA ASP A 100 1.05 -19.55 2.01
C ASP A 100 2.49 -19.96 2.32
N GLU A 101 2.95 -19.77 3.56
CA GLU A 101 4.28 -20.20 4.03
C GLU A 101 4.47 -21.73 4.03
N GLN A 102 3.39 -22.49 4.06
CA GLN A 102 3.39 -23.96 4.06
C GLN A 102 3.35 -24.57 2.64
N ARG A 103 3.28 -23.75 1.58
CA ARG A 103 3.19 -24.18 0.18
C ARG A 103 4.49 -23.93 -0.59
#